data_AF-A0A6B9TEW1-F1
#
_entry.id   AF-A0A6B9TEW1-F1
#
_cell.length_a   1.000
_cell.length_b   1.000
_cell.length_c   1.000
_cell.angle_alpha   90.00
_cell.angle_beta   90.00
_cell.angle_gamma   90.00
#
_symmetry.space_group_name_H-M   'P 1'
#
loop_
_entity.id
_entity.type
_entity.pdbx_description
1 polymer ?
#
loop_
_entity_poly.entity_id
_entity_poly.type
_entity_poly.pdbx_seq_one_letter_code
_entity_poly.pdbx_strand_id
1 'polypeptide(L)'
;MQLKEIKSVRVVPYTIMNSSIGAIWGFIAAILFLIFAGGISSVLPAELGALKGIITGISVAGLVVLPVGVFLVSIVESFLRAFIYNGLTPRLGGIKLSLIDMEQVESFDVVSTSLILSAVAALLSFIYQLLVAPLQWVFLNAIVNIANTLDPSAMSSMAALGSATALGTILNIILAPIMTFIASFIVIAVVILLYNFLASKITTIKVKLTEISDGLVSIDRIEAIPLGLITGSIAAFIGLIVGIVILIFSAIGGDFTAGLIALVVLTVALFIYSFIVYAVTALFYNVLAPRIGAVQIRLE
;
A
#
# COMPACT_ATOMS: atom_id res chain seq x y z
N MET A 1 -16.53 -23.75 -13.34
CA MET A 1 -16.41 -22.73 -12.29
C MET A 1 -16.11 -23.43 -10.99
N GLN A 2 -14.93 -23.21 -10.43
CA GLN A 2 -14.58 -23.73 -9.10
C GLN A 2 -14.37 -22.53 -8.19
N LEU A 3 -15.35 -22.29 -7.32
CA LEU A 3 -15.19 -21.36 -6.21
C LEU A 3 -14.16 -21.99 -5.27
N LYS A 4 -13.05 -21.30 -5.04
CA LYS A 4 -12.01 -21.72 -4.10
C LYS A 4 -11.84 -20.66 -3.02
N GLU A 5 -11.52 -21.12 -1.82
CA GLU A 5 -11.24 -20.30 -0.67
C GLU A 5 -9.76 -20.41 -0.29
N ILE A 6 -9.07 -19.27 -0.21
CA ILE A 6 -7.73 -19.20 0.37
C ILE A 6 -7.88 -19.32 1.89
N LYS A 7 -7.61 -20.50 2.45
CA LYS A 7 -7.74 -20.72 3.90
C LYS A 7 -6.52 -20.32 4.72
N SER A 8 -5.35 -20.39 4.10
CA SER A 8 -4.12 -19.95 4.76
C SER A 8 -3.04 -19.60 3.74
N VAL A 9 -2.10 -18.78 4.17
CA VAL A 9 -0.89 -18.43 3.44
C VAL A 9 0.30 -18.90 4.25
N ARG A 10 1.26 -19.60 3.65
CA ARG A 10 2.48 -19.96 4.37
C ARG A 10 3.27 -18.70 4.68
N VAL A 11 3.41 -18.42 5.97
CA VAL A 11 3.96 -17.16 6.49
C VAL A 11 5.39 -16.91 6.01
N VAL A 12 6.26 -17.93 6.05
CA VAL A 12 7.69 -17.77 5.71
C VAL A 12 7.90 -17.41 4.23
N PRO A 13 7.40 -18.20 3.23
CA PRO A 13 7.55 -17.83 1.82
C PRO A 13 6.91 -16.49 1.47
N TYR A 14 5.74 -16.18 2.05
CA TYR A 14 5.08 -14.89 1.86
C TYR A 14 5.93 -13.73 2.36
N THR A 15 6.49 -13.85 3.55
CA THR A 15 7.32 -12.82 4.18
C THR A 15 8.60 -12.57 3.39
N ILE A 16 9.30 -13.64 3.00
CA ILE A 16 10.54 -13.55 2.22
C ILE A 16 10.27 -12.91 0.85
N MET A 17 9.21 -13.32 0.16
CA MET A 17 8.85 -12.76 -1.14
C MET A 17 8.52 -11.27 -1.04
N ASN A 18 7.60 -10.89 -0.16
CA ASN A 18 7.14 -9.50 -0.08
C ASN A 18 8.25 -8.55 0.43
N SER A 19 9.07 -8.98 1.39
CA SER A 19 10.23 -8.21 1.83
C SER A 19 11.28 -8.03 0.73
N SER A 20 11.56 -9.07 -0.06
CA SER A 20 12.52 -9.00 -1.17
C SER A 20 12.04 -8.05 -2.28
N ILE A 21 10.76 -8.12 -2.65
CA ILE A 21 10.15 -7.17 -3.59
C ILE A 21 10.20 -5.74 -3.01
N GLY A 22 9.89 -5.59 -1.72
CA GLY A 22 10.00 -4.31 -1.01
C GLY A 22 11.41 -3.72 -1.08
N ALA A 23 12.45 -4.53 -0.88
CA ALA A 23 13.84 -4.08 -1.00
C ALA A 23 14.17 -3.55 -2.39
N ILE A 24 13.67 -4.22 -3.45
CA ILE A 24 13.85 -3.77 -4.84
C ILE A 24 13.17 -2.41 -5.04
N TRP A 25 11.94 -2.25 -4.56
CA TRP A 25 11.25 -0.95 -4.60
C TRP A 25 11.97 0.13 -3.79
N GLY A 26 12.51 -0.22 -2.62
CA GLY A 26 13.34 0.68 -1.81
C GLY A 26 14.61 1.12 -2.53
N PHE A 27 15.24 0.21 -3.28
CA PHE A 27 16.41 0.53 -4.11
C PHE A 27 16.05 1.45 -5.27
N ILE A 28 14.94 1.18 -5.97
CA ILE A 28 14.44 2.05 -7.05
C ILE A 28 14.12 3.45 -6.51
N ALA A 29 13.43 3.54 -5.37
CA ALA A 29 13.16 4.81 -4.71
C ALA A 29 14.45 5.56 -4.34
N ALA A 30 15.48 4.85 -3.86
CA ALA A 30 16.78 5.43 -3.55
C ALA A 30 17.47 6.03 -4.78
N ILE A 31 17.43 5.32 -5.92
CA ILE A 31 17.99 5.83 -7.19
C ILE A 31 17.24 7.10 -7.62
N LEU A 32 15.91 7.09 -7.57
CA LEU A 32 15.10 8.26 -7.91
C LEU A 32 15.45 9.44 -7.01
N PHE A 33 15.55 9.23 -5.70
CA PHE A 33 15.95 10.29 -4.76
C PHE A 33 17.36 10.82 -5.06
N LEU A 34 18.31 9.96 -5.43
CA LEU A 34 19.64 10.41 -5.82
C LEU A 34 19.63 11.29 -7.07
N ILE A 35 18.85 10.90 -8.09
CA ILE A 35 18.71 11.69 -9.32
C ILE A 35 18.10 13.07 -9.02
N PHE A 36 17.00 13.10 -8.26
CA PHE A 36 16.37 14.37 -7.88
C PHE A 36 17.26 15.22 -6.98
N ALA A 37 17.96 14.61 -6.02
CA ALA A 37 18.89 15.31 -5.15
C ALA A 37 20.06 15.91 -5.93
N GLY A 38 20.61 15.20 -6.91
CA GLY A 38 21.63 15.74 -7.83
C GLY A 38 21.10 16.92 -8.65
N GLY A 39 19.89 16.80 -9.19
CA GLY A 39 19.21 17.89 -9.91
C GLY A 39 19.02 19.13 -9.04
N ILE A 40 18.46 18.98 -7.84
CA ILE A 40 18.26 20.08 -6.87
C ILE A 40 19.61 20.70 -6.47
N SER A 41 20.61 19.88 -6.17
CA SER A 41 21.95 20.33 -5.78
C SER A 41 22.64 21.15 -6.88
N SER A 42 22.34 20.86 -8.14
CA SER A 42 22.91 21.58 -9.30
C SER A 42 22.39 23.01 -9.46
N VAL A 43 21.16 23.30 -9.03
CA VAL A 43 20.52 24.62 -9.18
C VAL A 43 20.63 25.51 -7.94
N LEU A 44 21.08 24.96 -6.81
CA LEU A 44 21.26 25.70 -5.56
C LEU A 44 22.41 26.74 -5.68
N PRO A 45 22.27 27.95 -5.09
CA PRO A 45 23.35 28.94 -5.01
C PRO A 45 24.62 28.41 -4.32
N ALA A 46 25.79 28.96 -4.66
CA ALA A 46 27.08 28.52 -4.12
C ALA A 46 27.22 28.73 -2.59
N GLU A 47 26.54 29.74 -2.06
CA GLU A 47 26.50 30.09 -0.64
C GLU A 47 25.88 28.97 0.24
N LEU A 48 25.08 28.08 -0.35
CA LEU A 48 24.47 26.93 0.31
C LEU A 48 25.30 25.64 0.14
N GLY A 49 26.62 25.75 -0.03
CA GLY A 49 27.52 24.62 -0.27
C GLY A 49 27.43 23.49 0.78
N ALA A 50 27.25 23.82 2.05
CA ALA A 50 27.04 22.83 3.11
C ALA A 50 25.74 22.03 2.92
N LEU A 51 24.65 22.69 2.52
CA LEU A 51 23.37 22.05 2.24
C LEU A 51 23.46 21.13 1.02
N LYS A 52 24.19 21.53 -0.03
CA LYS A 52 24.45 20.67 -1.20
C LYS A 52 25.18 19.37 -0.80
N GLY A 53 26.20 19.50 0.04
CA GLY A 53 26.96 18.36 0.57
C GLY A 53 26.09 17.41 1.39
N ILE A 54 25.21 17.95 2.24
CA ILE A 54 24.27 17.17 3.06
C ILE A 54 23.25 16.44 2.17
N ILE A 55 22.60 17.15 1.24
CA ILE A 55 21.60 16.56 0.33
C ILE A 55 22.21 15.40 -0.45
N THR A 56 23.38 15.63 -1.08
CA THR A 56 24.06 14.59 -1.86
C THR A 56 24.51 13.43 -0.97
N GLY A 57 25.07 13.72 0.21
CA GLY A 57 25.54 12.70 1.16
C GLY A 57 24.42 11.80 1.67
N ILE A 58 23.27 12.36 2.06
CA ILE A 58 22.09 11.60 2.49
C ILE A 58 21.58 10.71 1.35
N SER A 59 21.51 11.23 0.13
CA SER A 59 21.02 10.47 -1.01
C SER A 59 21.94 9.30 -1.38
N VAL A 60 23.26 9.49 -1.30
CA VAL A 60 24.24 8.41 -1.52
C VAL A 60 24.12 7.35 -0.42
N ALA A 61 24.04 7.76 0.85
CA ALA A 61 23.80 6.82 1.95
C ALA A 61 22.45 6.08 1.78
N GLY A 62 21.44 6.78 1.25
CA GLY A 62 20.11 6.25 0.95
C GLY A 62 20.12 5.05 0.00
N LEU A 63 21.12 4.92 -0.90
CA LEU A 63 21.26 3.75 -1.78
C LEU A 63 21.40 2.43 -1.02
N VAL A 64 21.96 2.46 0.20
CA VAL A 64 22.08 1.29 1.06
C VAL A 64 20.99 1.29 2.12
N VAL A 65 20.76 2.43 2.75
CA VAL A 65 19.84 2.53 3.90
C VAL A 65 18.40 2.25 3.50
N LEU A 66 17.91 2.77 2.37
CA LEU A 66 16.52 2.60 1.97
C LEU A 66 16.16 1.15 1.60
N PRO A 67 16.88 0.44 0.72
CA PRO A 67 16.52 -0.95 0.42
C PRO A 67 16.61 -1.86 1.65
N VAL A 68 17.64 -1.69 2.49
CA VAL A 68 17.79 -2.47 3.73
C VAL A 68 16.69 -2.13 4.74
N GLY A 69 16.39 -0.85 4.93
CA GLY A 69 15.33 -0.39 5.82
C GLY A 69 13.96 -0.89 5.40
N VAL A 70 13.62 -0.74 4.11
CA VAL A 70 12.35 -1.24 3.56
C VAL A 70 12.29 -2.77 3.68
N PHE A 71 13.36 -3.49 3.38
CA PHE A 71 13.41 -4.94 3.56
C PHE A 71 13.04 -5.35 5.00
N LEU A 72 13.70 -4.76 6.00
CA LEU A 72 13.48 -5.08 7.41
C LEU A 72 12.06 -4.73 7.87
N VAL A 73 11.55 -3.56 7.51
CA VAL A 73 10.17 -3.15 7.84
C VAL A 73 9.17 -4.09 7.17
N SER A 74 9.39 -4.44 5.90
CA SER A 74 8.52 -5.35 5.16
C SER A 74 8.53 -6.78 5.71
N ILE A 75 9.61 -7.26 6.34
CA ILE A 75 9.60 -8.55 7.05
C ILE A 75 8.51 -8.52 8.14
N VAL A 76 8.55 -7.51 9.01
CA VAL A 76 7.63 -7.40 10.14
C VAL A 76 6.20 -7.24 9.65
N GLU A 77 5.96 -6.33 8.70
CA GLU A 77 4.62 -6.11 8.15
C GLU A 77 4.05 -7.38 7.51
N SER A 78 4.83 -8.05 6.65
CA SER A 78 4.36 -9.20 5.89
C SER A 78 4.11 -10.41 6.78
N PHE A 79 4.99 -10.63 7.78
CA PHE A 79 4.81 -11.66 8.78
C PHE A 79 3.51 -11.44 9.55
N LEU A 80 3.30 -10.24 10.09
CA LEU A 80 2.09 -9.91 10.84
C LEU A 80 0.84 -10.06 9.98
N ARG A 81 0.86 -9.56 8.74
CA ARG A 81 -0.26 -9.67 7.81
C ARG A 81 -0.66 -11.11 7.54
N ALA A 82 0.30 -11.99 7.23
CA ALA A 82 0.01 -13.41 6.99
C ALA A 82 -0.41 -14.14 8.27
N PHE A 83 0.22 -13.84 9.41
CA PHE A 83 -0.13 -14.43 10.70
C PHE A 83 -1.57 -14.08 11.12
N ILE A 84 -1.92 -12.80 11.06
CA ILE A 84 -3.26 -12.30 11.39
C ILE A 84 -4.30 -12.89 10.42
N TYR A 85 -3.99 -12.88 9.12
CA TYR A 85 -4.86 -13.49 8.11
C TYR A 85 -5.19 -14.94 8.47
N ASN A 86 -4.18 -15.79 8.66
CA ASN A 86 -4.36 -17.20 9.01
C ASN A 86 -5.13 -17.38 10.33
N GLY A 87 -4.94 -16.49 11.31
CA GLY A 87 -5.66 -16.52 12.58
C GLY A 87 -7.13 -16.13 12.47
N LEU A 88 -7.48 -15.28 11.50
CA LEU A 88 -8.85 -14.81 11.28
C LEU A 88 -9.66 -15.71 10.34
N THR A 89 -9.02 -16.39 9.38
CA THR A 89 -9.70 -17.22 8.39
C THR A 89 -10.65 -18.27 8.99
N PRO A 90 -10.33 -18.97 10.10
CA PRO A 90 -11.27 -19.92 10.72
C PRO A 90 -12.57 -19.31 11.25
N ARG A 91 -12.61 -17.98 11.46
CA ARG A 91 -13.75 -17.26 12.05
C ARG A 91 -14.53 -16.43 11.04
N LEU A 92 -13.83 -15.79 10.10
CA LEU A 92 -14.43 -14.86 9.14
C LEU A 92 -14.53 -15.45 7.73
N GLY A 93 -13.96 -16.63 7.50
CA GLY A 93 -13.74 -17.16 6.16
C GLY A 93 -12.51 -16.54 5.49
N GLY A 94 -12.03 -17.23 4.47
CA GLY A 94 -10.89 -16.85 3.65
C GLY A 94 -11.27 -15.93 2.48
N ILE A 95 -10.28 -15.67 1.63
CA ILE A 95 -10.53 -14.96 0.36
C ILE A 95 -11.17 -15.96 -0.59
N LYS A 96 -12.40 -15.68 -1.03
CA LYS A 96 -13.13 -16.54 -1.95
C LYS A 96 -13.03 -16.00 -3.37
N LEU A 97 -12.61 -16.84 -4.29
CA LEU A 97 -12.36 -16.46 -5.68
C LEU A 97 -12.73 -17.59 -6.64
N SER A 98 -13.21 -17.23 -7.83
CA SER A 98 -13.48 -18.17 -8.93
C SER A 98 -12.21 -18.33 -9.76
N LEU A 99 -11.73 -19.56 -9.91
CA LEU A 99 -10.61 -19.89 -10.80
C LEU A 99 -11.09 -20.58 -12.07
N ILE A 100 -10.44 -20.23 -13.17
CA ILE A 100 -10.47 -20.98 -14.42
C ILE A 100 -9.13 -21.69 -14.55
N ASP A 101 -9.19 -23.03 -14.58
CA ASP A 101 -8.07 -23.94 -14.84
C ASP A 101 -6.81 -23.71 -13.98
N MET A 102 -6.95 -23.17 -12.76
CA MET A 102 -5.81 -22.82 -11.88
C MET A 102 -4.83 -21.81 -12.50
N GLU A 103 -5.26 -21.10 -13.55
CA GLU A 103 -4.43 -20.17 -14.30
C GLU A 103 -4.98 -18.74 -14.30
N GLN A 104 -6.28 -18.56 -14.04
CA GLN A 104 -6.92 -17.25 -14.11
C GLN A 104 -7.89 -17.03 -12.96
N VAL A 105 -7.86 -15.83 -12.38
CA VAL A 105 -8.86 -15.38 -11.41
C VAL A 105 -9.98 -14.69 -12.17
N GLU A 106 -11.16 -15.29 -12.19
CA GLU A 106 -12.31 -14.74 -12.90
C GLU A 106 -13.04 -13.68 -12.08
N SER A 107 -13.27 -13.98 -10.80
CA SER A 107 -14.00 -13.09 -9.89
C SER A 107 -13.62 -13.36 -8.44
N PHE A 108 -13.89 -12.39 -7.56
CA PHE A 108 -13.83 -12.55 -6.12
C PHE A 108 -15.22 -12.40 -5.50
N ASP A 109 -15.49 -13.11 -4.41
CA ASP A 109 -16.65 -12.82 -3.57
C ASP A 109 -16.44 -11.48 -2.87
N VAL A 110 -17.28 -10.51 -3.19
CA VAL A 110 -17.13 -9.11 -2.74
C VAL A 110 -17.17 -9.04 -1.22
N VAL A 111 -18.16 -9.65 -0.59
CA VAL A 111 -18.42 -9.49 0.84
C VAL A 111 -17.38 -10.23 1.67
N SER A 112 -17.17 -11.52 1.42
CA SER A 112 -16.23 -12.34 2.21
C SER A 112 -14.81 -11.81 2.09
N THR A 113 -14.36 -11.47 0.88
CA THR A 113 -13.01 -10.98 0.64
C THR A 113 -12.79 -9.59 1.26
N SER A 114 -13.76 -8.70 1.16
CA SER A 114 -13.66 -7.37 1.78
C SER A 114 -13.62 -7.46 3.29
N LEU A 115 -14.42 -8.36 3.88
CA LEU A 115 -14.50 -8.56 5.33
C LEU A 115 -13.18 -9.07 5.93
N ILE A 116 -12.59 -10.12 5.35
CA ILE A 116 -11.34 -10.69 5.89
C ILE A 116 -10.18 -9.70 5.72
N LEU A 117 -10.07 -9.03 4.57
CA LEU A 117 -8.98 -8.08 4.31
C LEU A 117 -9.12 -6.81 5.14
N SER A 118 -10.33 -6.30 5.36
CA SER A 118 -10.55 -5.13 6.24
C SER A 118 -10.30 -5.47 7.70
N ALA A 119 -10.65 -6.68 8.16
CA ALA A 119 -10.34 -7.15 9.49
C ALA A 119 -8.82 -7.27 9.73
N VAL A 120 -8.08 -7.81 8.75
CA VAL A 120 -6.60 -7.83 8.80
C VAL A 120 -6.03 -6.41 8.85
N ALA A 121 -6.54 -5.49 8.01
CA ALA A 121 -6.09 -4.10 7.99
C ALA A 121 -6.37 -3.38 9.33
N ALA A 122 -7.53 -3.60 9.93
CA ALA A 122 -7.90 -3.03 11.21
C ALA A 122 -7.02 -3.53 12.35
N LEU A 123 -6.71 -4.83 12.39
CA LEU A 123 -5.81 -5.39 13.40
C LEU A 123 -4.36 -4.91 13.22
N LEU A 124 -3.87 -4.80 11.99
CA LEU A 124 -2.57 -4.18 11.72
C LEU A 124 -2.55 -2.72 12.18
N SER A 125 -3.59 -1.95 11.85
CA SER A 125 -3.76 -0.57 12.29
C SER A 125 -3.75 -0.46 13.82
N PHE A 126 -4.41 -1.39 14.52
CA PHE A 126 -4.37 -1.46 15.97
C PHE A 126 -2.97 -1.72 16.52
N ILE A 127 -2.24 -2.69 15.96
CA ILE A 127 -0.87 -3.00 16.38
C ILE A 127 0.05 -1.79 16.11
N TYR A 128 -0.07 -1.16 14.94
CA TYR A 128 0.71 0.03 14.63
C TYR A 128 0.38 1.18 15.58
N GLN A 129 -0.89 1.44 15.86
CA GLN A 129 -1.27 2.53 16.74
C GLN A 129 -0.86 2.26 18.19
N LEU A 130 -0.87 1.02 18.66
CA LEU A 130 -0.33 0.67 19.99
C LEU A 130 1.15 1.02 20.13
N LEU A 131 1.94 0.83 19.07
CA LEU A 131 3.38 1.12 19.07
C LEU A 131 3.68 2.60 18.82
N VAL A 132 2.98 3.20 17.86
CA VAL A 132 3.27 4.53 17.33
C VAL A 132 2.62 5.64 18.16
N ALA A 133 1.41 5.44 18.71
CA ALA A 133 0.70 6.50 19.43
C ALA A 133 1.48 7.02 20.66
N PRO A 134 2.09 6.17 21.52
CA PRO A 134 2.87 6.65 22.65
C PRO A 134 4.12 7.43 22.20
N LEU A 135 4.78 6.98 21.13
CA LEU A 135 5.96 7.64 20.57
C LEU A 135 5.60 8.99 19.95
N GLN A 136 4.48 9.05 19.22
CA GLN A 136 3.90 10.30 18.71
C GLN A 136 3.60 11.28 19.85
N TRP A 137 3.02 10.79 20.95
CA TRP A 137 2.75 11.63 22.12
C TRP A 137 4.03 12.19 22.73
N VAL A 138 5.06 11.37 22.95
CA VAL A 138 6.36 11.84 23.47
C VAL A 138 6.99 12.86 22.52
N PHE A 139 6.98 12.58 21.22
CA PHE A 139 7.55 13.45 20.19
C PHE A 139 6.84 14.80 20.11
N LEU A 140 5.50 14.80 20.10
CA LEU A 140 4.70 16.04 20.08
C LEU A 140 4.95 16.87 21.34
N ASN A 141 5.03 16.24 22.53
CA ASN A 141 5.38 16.96 23.75
C ASN A 141 6.79 17.53 23.72
N ALA A 142 7.76 16.83 23.13
CA ALA A 142 9.11 17.37 22.94
C ALA A 142 9.10 18.61 22.03
N ILE A 143 8.35 18.58 20.91
CA ILE A 143 8.17 19.74 20.03
C ILE A 143 7.50 20.89 20.77
N VAL A 144 6.40 20.63 21.49
CA VAL A 144 5.68 21.65 22.28
C VAL A 144 6.62 22.29 23.30
N ASN A 145 7.43 21.49 24.00
CA ASN A 145 8.38 22.01 24.99
C ASN A 145 9.47 22.88 24.35
N ILE A 146 9.98 22.51 23.17
CA ILE A 146 10.94 23.34 22.41
C ILE A 146 10.26 24.62 21.89
N ALA A 147 9.01 24.54 21.43
CA ALA A 147 8.25 25.72 21.01
C ALA A 147 8.03 26.68 22.19
N ASN A 148 7.73 26.15 23.38
CA ASN A 148 7.52 26.93 24.60
C ASN A 148 8.78 27.68 25.07
N THR A 149 9.99 27.17 24.78
CA THR A 149 11.23 27.91 25.09
C THR A 149 11.52 29.03 24.10
N LEU A 150 10.92 29.00 22.90
CA LEU A 150 11.11 29.98 21.83
C LEU A 150 10.01 31.07 21.83
N ASP A 151 8.77 30.70 22.13
CA ASP A 151 7.63 31.61 22.30
C ASP A 151 6.58 31.01 23.26
N PRO A 152 6.47 31.52 24.51
CA PRO A 152 5.51 31.03 25.50
C PRO A 152 4.03 31.18 25.10
N SER A 153 3.71 32.02 24.11
CA SER A 153 2.34 32.24 23.64
C SER A 153 1.83 31.19 22.64
N ALA A 154 2.74 30.41 22.05
CA ALA A 154 2.45 29.34 21.08
C ALA A 154 1.67 28.14 21.67
N MET A 155 1.63 28.02 23.00
CA MET A 155 0.93 26.92 23.69
C MET A 155 -0.57 26.92 23.42
N SER A 156 -1.17 28.11 23.27
CA SER A 156 -2.63 28.27 23.10
C SER A 156 -3.16 27.76 21.75
N SER A 157 -2.36 27.83 20.69
CA SER A 157 -2.75 27.38 19.35
C SER A 157 -2.46 25.88 19.12
N MET A 158 -1.42 25.34 19.75
CA MET A 158 -1.03 23.92 19.62
C MET A 158 -1.76 23.01 20.61
N ALA A 159 -2.12 23.48 21.81
CA ALA A 159 -2.94 22.71 22.75
C ALA A 159 -4.39 22.49 22.24
N ALA A 160 -4.87 23.36 21.35
CA ALA A 160 -6.18 23.25 20.71
C ALA A 160 -6.24 22.20 19.58
N LEU A 161 -5.10 21.68 19.12
CA LEU A 161 -5.00 20.65 18.08
C LEU A 161 -5.24 19.22 18.64
N GLY A 162 -6.16 19.06 19.58
CA GLY A 162 -6.93 17.83 19.86
C GLY A 162 -6.24 16.49 20.21
N SER A 163 -4.92 16.29 20.06
CA SER A 163 -4.27 14.98 20.21
C SER A 163 -3.19 14.89 21.30
N ALA A 164 -2.93 15.97 22.05
CA ALA A 164 -1.81 16.04 23.01
C ALA A 164 -2.14 15.54 24.43
N THR A 165 -3.35 15.04 24.69
CA THR A 165 -3.70 14.45 26.00
C THR A 165 -3.54 12.93 25.97
N ALA A 166 -3.21 12.33 27.12
CA ALA A 166 -3.17 10.86 27.27
C ALA A 166 -4.52 10.21 26.87
N LEU A 167 -5.64 10.89 27.15
CA LEU A 167 -6.97 10.46 26.73
C LEU A 167 -7.16 10.49 25.20
N GLY A 168 -6.71 11.55 24.51
CA GLY A 168 -6.76 11.61 23.04
C GLY A 168 -5.94 10.51 22.38
N THR A 169 -4.80 10.16 22.97
CA THR A 169 -3.94 9.04 22.51
C THR A 169 -4.65 7.70 22.65
N ILE A 170 -5.31 7.45 23.79
CA ILE A 170 -6.10 6.23 24.04
C ILE A 170 -7.28 6.14 23.07
N LEU A 171 -8.01 7.24 22.86
CA LEU A 171 -9.11 7.28 21.90
C LEU A 171 -8.63 6.99 20.48
N ASN A 172 -7.46 7.51 20.08
CA ASN A 172 -6.91 7.23 18.75
C ASN A 172 -6.52 5.76 18.58
N ILE A 173 -5.94 5.12 19.60
CA ILE A 173 -5.64 3.68 19.61
C ILE A 173 -6.88 2.83 19.34
N ILE A 174 -8.04 3.23 19.85
CA ILE A 174 -9.29 2.47 19.71
C ILE A 174 -10.03 2.85 18.42
N LEU A 175 -10.11 4.15 18.10
CA LEU A 175 -10.92 4.65 17.01
C LEU A 175 -10.26 4.43 15.64
N ALA A 176 -8.92 4.54 15.54
CA ALA A 176 -8.22 4.37 14.27
C ALA A 176 -8.43 2.98 13.65
N PRO A 177 -8.37 1.86 14.39
CA PRO A 177 -8.71 0.53 13.86
C PRO A 177 -10.14 0.42 13.35
N ILE A 178 -11.11 0.99 14.07
CA ILE A 178 -12.54 0.97 13.68
C ILE A 178 -12.73 1.74 12.39
N MET A 179 -12.17 2.94 12.29
CA MET A 179 -12.22 3.75 11.07
C MET A 179 -11.48 3.07 9.91
N THR A 180 -10.33 2.44 10.20
CA THR A 180 -9.59 1.65 9.21
C THR A 180 -10.42 0.48 8.70
N PHE A 181 -11.12 -0.23 9.59
CA PHE A 181 -12.01 -1.34 9.21
C PHE A 181 -13.10 -0.86 8.24
N ILE A 182 -13.83 0.19 8.60
CA ILE A 182 -14.93 0.71 7.78
C ILE A 182 -14.42 1.23 6.44
N ALA A 183 -13.38 2.07 6.45
CA ALA A 183 -12.82 2.65 5.24
C ALA A 183 -12.24 1.58 4.31
N SER A 184 -11.44 0.65 4.84
CA SER A 184 -10.85 -0.44 4.04
C SER A 184 -11.92 -1.39 3.50
N PHE A 185 -12.96 -1.72 4.28
CA PHE A 185 -14.06 -2.54 3.80
C PHE A 185 -14.73 -1.93 2.57
N ILE A 186 -15.06 -0.63 2.62
CA ILE A 186 -15.69 0.07 1.50
C ILE A 186 -14.74 0.13 0.30
N VAL A 187 -13.48 0.53 0.51
CA VAL A 187 -12.50 0.66 -0.58
C VAL A 187 -12.24 -0.69 -1.25
N ILE A 188 -12.02 -1.75 -0.47
CA ILE A 188 -11.78 -3.10 -0.99
C ILE A 188 -13.01 -3.61 -1.73
N ALA A 189 -14.23 -3.41 -1.19
CA ALA A 189 -15.46 -3.82 -1.85
C ALA A 189 -15.62 -3.12 -3.22
N VAL A 190 -15.36 -1.82 -3.30
CA VAL A 190 -15.40 -1.07 -4.56
C VAL A 190 -14.36 -1.60 -5.55
N VAL A 191 -13.12 -1.83 -5.10
CA VAL A 191 -12.05 -2.40 -5.94
C VAL A 191 -12.43 -3.77 -6.48
N ILE A 192 -13.01 -4.64 -5.65
CA ILE A 192 -13.45 -5.98 -6.08
C ILE A 192 -14.63 -5.91 -7.04
N LEU A 193 -15.60 -5.02 -6.81
CA LEU A 193 -16.70 -4.80 -7.74
C LEU A 193 -16.19 -4.34 -9.11
N LEU A 194 -15.26 -3.38 -9.12
CA LEU A 194 -14.61 -2.93 -10.35
C LEU A 194 -13.79 -4.04 -11.00
N TYR A 195 -13.09 -4.86 -10.21
CA TYR A 195 -12.38 -6.03 -10.73
C TYR A 195 -13.34 -7.00 -11.43
N ASN A 196 -14.40 -7.45 -10.75
CA ASN A 196 -15.38 -8.39 -11.30
C ASN A 196 -16.04 -7.84 -12.58
N PHE A 197 -16.30 -6.54 -12.62
CA PHE A 197 -16.85 -5.87 -13.80
C PHE A 197 -15.85 -5.79 -14.97
N LEU A 198 -14.60 -5.42 -14.69
CA LEU A 198 -13.58 -5.18 -15.72
C LEU A 198 -12.89 -6.47 -16.18
N ALA A 199 -12.85 -7.51 -15.36
CA ALA A 199 -12.21 -8.79 -15.69
C ALA A 199 -12.86 -9.43 -16.93
N SER A 200 -14.17 -9.29 -17.08
CA SER A 200 -14.92 -9.76 -18.27
C SER A 200 -14.74 -8.89 -19.52
N LYS A 201 -14.19 -7.68 -19.39
CA LYS A 201 -14.11 -6.67 -20.46
C LYS A 201 -12.70 -6.39 -20.95
N ILE A 202 -11.70 -6.49 -20.08
CA ILE A 202 -10.31 -6.10 -20.37
C ILE A 202 -9.42 -7.34 -20.32
N THR A 203 -9.21 -7.88 -19.12
CA THR A 203 -8.41 -9.08 -18.87
C THR A 203 -8.63 -9.56 -17.45
N THR A 204 -8.57 -10.85 -17.23
CA THR A 204 -8.49 -11.48 -15.91
C THR A 204 -7.05 -11.40 -15.38
N ILE A 205 -6.88 -11.52 -14.06
CA ILE A 205 -5.57 -11.79 -13.46
C ILE A 205 -5.17 -13.20 -13.86
N LYS A 206 -4.04 -13.33 -14.56
CA LYS A 206 -3.47 -14.62 -14.92
C LYS A 206 -2.35 -14.98 -13.97
N VAL A 207 -2.56 -16.06 -13.22
CA VAL A 207 -1.67 -16.60 -12.18
C VAL A 207 -1.51 -18.08 -12.41
N LYS A 208 -0.29 -18.54 -12.67
CA LYS A 208 -0.02 -19.98 -12.79
C LYS A 208 0.10 -20.58 -11.41
N LEU A 209 -0.87 -21.41 -11.05
CA LEU A 209 -0.90 -22.11 -9.77
C LEU A 209 -0.52 -23.58 -9.96
N THR A 210 0.40 -24.08 -9.14
CA THR A 210 0.82 -25.49 -9.17
C THR A 210 0.47 -26.15 -7.84
N GLU A 211 -0.21 -27.29 -7.90
CA GLU A 211 -0.54 -28.07 -6.72
C GLU A 211 0.70 -28.82 -6.22
N ILE A 212 0.98 -28.70 -4.92
CA ILE A 212 2.12 -29.36 -4.28
C ILE A 212 1.65 -30.64 -3.59
N SER A 213 0.82 -30.50 -2.54
CA SER A 213 0.26 -31.61 -1.74
C SER A 213 -0.72 -31.08 -0.67
N ASP A 214 -1.75 -31.84 -0.30
CA ASP A 214 -2.67 -31.52 0.84
C ASP A 214 -3.34 -30.13 0.73
N GLY A 215 -3.88 -29.80 -0.45
CA GLY A 215 -4.55 -28.52 -0.73
C GLY A 215 -3.61 -27.31 -0.79
N LEU A 216 -2.28 -27.50 -0.63
CA LEU A 216 -1.29 -26.46 -0.81
C LEU A 216 -0.94 -26.26 -2.27
N VAL A 217 -0.93 -25.00 -2.67
CA VAL A 217 -0.75 -24.53 -4.04
C VAL A 217 0.31 -23.44 -4.03
N SER A 218 1.30 -23.53 -4.92
CA SER A 218 2.26 -22.45 -5.16
C SER A 218 1.76 -21.50 -6.24
N ILE A 219 2.01 -20.21 -6.05
CA ILE A 219 1.86 -19.20 -7.08
C ILE A 219 3.19 -19.13 -7.83
N ASP A 220 3.33 -19.87 -8.92
CA ASP A 220 4.62 -19.98 -9.61
C ASP A 220 4.92 -18.76 -10.48
N ARG A 221 3.88 -18.20 -11.08
CA ARG A 221 4.01 -17.06 -12.00
C ARG A 221 2.77 -16.18 -11.97
N ILE A 222 2.99 -14.88 -12.08
CA ILE A 222 1.94 -13.87 -12.26
C ILE A 222 2.21 -13.16 -13.58
N GLU A 223 1.26 -13.17 -14.53
CA GLU A 223 1.48 -12.46 -15.78
C GLU A 223 1.43 -10.94 -15.55
N ALA A 224 2.55 -10.26 -15.84
CA ALA A 224 2.73 -8.85 -15.53
C ALA A 224 1.79 -7.92 -16.31
N ILE A 225 1.60 -8.18 -17.61
CA ILE A 225 0.75 -7.34 -18.47
C ILE A 225 -0.73 -7.42 -18.03
N PRO A 226 -1.34 -8.62 -17.87
CA PRO A 226 -2.70 -8.73 -17.35
C PRO A 226 -2.90 -8.07 -15.98
N LEU A 227 -1.98 -8.32 -15.03
CA LEU A 227 -2.06 -7.71 -13.71
C LEU A 227 -2.01 -6.18 -13.79
N GLY A 228 -1.02 -5.63 -14.50
CA GLY A 228 -0.88 -4.18 -14.67
C GLY A 228 -2.09 -3.55 -15.37
N LEU A 229 -2.62 -4.18 -16.42
CA LEU A 229 -3.78 -3.67 -17.15
C LEU A 229 -5.03 -3.61 -16.27
N ILE A 230 -5.34 -4.67 -15.53
CA ILE A 230 -6.57 -4.69 -14.71
C ILE A 230 -6.46 -3.73 -13.52
N THR A 231 -5.31 -3.68 -12.84
CA THR A 231 -5.10 -2.74 -11.73
C THR A 231 -5.02 -1.29 -12.19
N GLY A 232 -4.36 -1.05 -13.33
CA GLY A 232 -4.32 0.25 -13.99
C GLY A 232 -5.71 0.74 -14.36
N SER A 233 -6.53 -0.13 -14.94
CA SER A 233 -7.91 0.20 -15.32
C SER A 233 -8.78 0.51 -14.11
N ILE A 234 -8.70 -0.28 -13.04
CA ILE A 234 -9.39 0.02 -11.77
C ILE A 234 -8.96 1.40 -11.24
N ALA A 235 -7.65 1.69 -11.23
CA ALA A 235 -7.14 2.99 -10.78
C ALA A 235 -7.59 4.15 -11.67
N ALA A 236 -7.71 3.94 -12.98
CA ALA A 236 -8.27 4.93 -13.90
C ALA A 236 -9.74 5.20 -13.60
N PHE A 237 -10.54 4.17 -13.32
CA PHE A 237 -11.95 4.34 -12.94
C PHE A 237 -12.09 5.14 -11.64
N ILE A 238 -11.27 4.84 -10.64
CA ILE A 238 -11.23 5.62 -9.39
C ILE A 238 -10.76 7.05 -9.66
N GLY A 239 -9.71 7.23 -10.46
CA GLY A 239 -9.17 8.53 -10.85
C GLY A 239 -10.18 9.38 -11.62
N LEU A 240 -11.01 8.76 -12.46
CA LEU A 240 -12.09 9.42 -13.18
C LEU A 240 -13.17 9.90 -12.20
N ILE A 241 -13.61 9.06 -11.27
CA ILE A 241 -14.62 9.44 -10.26
C ILE A 241 -14.11 10.62 -9.43
N VAL A 242 -12.89 10.52 -8.89
CA VAL A 242 -12.26 11.60 -8.11
C VAL A 242 -12.05 12.85 -8.96
N GLY A 243 -11.60 12.69 -10.20
CA GLY A 243 -11.37 13.78 -11.13
C GLY A 243 -12.65 14.54 -11.49
N ILE A 244 -13.79 13.83 -11.62
CA ILE A 244 -15.10 14.46 -11.86
C ILE A 244 -15.50 15.31 -10.65
N VAL A 245 -15.28 14.81 -9.44
CA VAL A 245 -15.55 15.57 -8.21
C VAL A 245 -14.69 16.84 -8.17
N ILE A 246 -13.40 16.73 -8.46
CA ILE A 246 -12.48 17.88 -8.53
C ILE A 246 -12.93 18.88 -9.60
N LEU A 247 -13.33 18.41 -10.78
CA LEU A 247 -13.84 19.26 -11.86
C LEU A 247 -15.07 20.05 -11.41
N ILE A 248 -16.04 19.41 -10.74
CA ILE A 248 -17.24 20.06 -10.24
C ILE A 248 -16.87 21.17 -9.25
N PHE A 249 -16.04 20.89 -8.26
CA PHE A 249 -15.62 21.89 -7.28
C PHE A 249 -14.83 23.04 -7.92
N SER A 250 -13.94 22.75 -8.86
CA SER A 250 -13.15 23.75 -9.57
C SER A 250 -14.02 24.64 -10.46
N ALA A 251 -15.02 24.05 -11.13
CA ALA A 251 -15.99 24.79 -11.94
C ALA A 251 -16.86 25.72 -11.08
N ILE A 252 -17.30 25.28 -9.90
CA ILE A 252 -17.99 26.15 -8.93
C ILE A 252 -17.09 27.30 -8.48
N GLY A 253 -15.79 27.04 -8.31
CA GLY A 253 -14.77 28.04 -7.99
C GLY A 253 -14.38 28.98 -9.15
N GLY A 254 -14.97 28.81 -10.34
CA GLY A 254 -14.73 29.66 -11.51
C GLY A 254 -13.56 29.22 -12.41
N ASP A 255 -12.89 28.11 -12.11
CA ASP A 255 -11.77 27.59 -12.90
C ASP A 255 -12.09 26.21 -13.49
N PHE A 256 -12.95 26.22 -14.51
CA PHE A 256 -13.31 25.02 -15.25
C PHE A 256 -12.09 24.36 -15.93
N THR A 257 -11.17 25.17 -16.47
CA THR A 257 -10.02 24.68 -17.23
C THR A 257 -9.07 23.89 -16.33
N ALA A 258 -8.73 24.41 -15.14
CA ALA A 258 -7.92 23.67 -14.18
C ALA A 258 -8.61 22.37 -13.74
N GLY A 259 -9.93 22.41 -13.52
CA GLY A 259 -10.71 21.22 -13.20
C GLY A 259 -10.64 20.15 -14.29
N LEU A 260 -10.72 20.55 -15.57
CA LEU A 260 -10.67 19.64 -16.71
C LEU A 260 -9.27 19.03 -16.86
N ILE A 261 -8.22 19.84 -16.71
CA ILE A 261 -6.83 19.38 -16.72
C ILE A 261 -6.63 18.37 -15.57
N ALA A 262 -7.08 18.69 -14.36
CA ALA A 262 -6.95 17.81 -13.20
C ALA A 262 -7.65 16.47 -13.42
N LEU A 263 -8.86 16.45 -14.00
CA LEU A 263 -9.58 15.22 -14.34
C LEU A 263 -8.74 14.32 -15.27
N VAL A 264 -8.25 14.87 -16.38
CA VAL A 264 -7.50 14.11 -17.39
C VAL A 264 -6.17 13.63 -16.80
N VAL A 265 -5.41 14.52 -16.17
CA VAL A 265 -4.10 14.21 -15.60
C VAL A 265 -4.24 13.16 -14.50
N LEU A 266 -5.19 13.31 -13.57
CA LEU A 266 -5.38 12.35 -12.48
C LEU A 266 -5.74 10.95 -13.00
N THR A 267 -6.69 10.89 -13.95
CA THR A 267 -7.15 9.61 -14.54
C THR A 267 -5.98 8.90 -15.24
N VAL A 268 -5.26 9.60 -16.10
CA VAL A 268 -4.15 9.02 -16.88
C VAL A 268 -2.95 8.72 -15.99
N ALA A 269 -2.59 9.60 -15.06
CA ALA A 269 -1.47 9.39 -14.16
C ALA A 269 -1.70 8.19 -13.23
N LEU A 270 -2.90 8.03 -12.66
CA LEU A 270 -3.24 6.88 -11.82
C LEU A 270 -3.28 5.57 -12.61
N PHE A 271 -3.74 5.60 -13.87
CA PHE A 271 -3.65 4.46 -14.77
C PHE A 271 -2.19 4.04 -14.98
N ILE A 272 -1.35 4.98 -15.44
CA ILE A 272 0.05 4.71 -15.78
C ILE A 272 0.83 4.26 -14.53
N TYR A 273 0.67 4.97 -13.42
CA TYR A 273 1.32 4.64 -12.16
C TYR A 273 0.96 3.23 -11.69
N SER A 274 -0.33 2.92 -11.60
CA SER A 274 -0.77 1.60 -11.16
C SER A 274 -0.35 0.50 -12.14
N PHE A 275 -0.47 0.75 -13.44
CA PHE A 275 -0.01 -0.19 -14.46
C PHE A 275 1.47 -0.56 -14.26
N ILE A 276 2.34 0.45 -14.17
CA ILE A 276 3.78 0.25 -14.00
C ILE A 276 4.07 -0.47 -12.69
N VAL A 277 3.54 0.02 -11.56
CA VAL A 277 3.82 -0.54 -10.24
C VAL A 277 3.43 -2.01 -10.15
N TYR A 278 2.23 -2.37 -10.57
CA TYR A 278 1.77 -3.76 -10.46
C TYR A 278 2.41 -4.67 -11.51
N ALA A 279 2.61 -4.22 -12.76
CA ALA A 279 3.32 -5.00 -13.76
C ALA A 279 4.77 -5.27 -13.36
N VAL A 280 5.49 -4.25 -12.90
CA VAL A 280 6.87 -4.36 -12.44
C VAL A 280 6.97 -5.24 -11.19
N THR A 281 6.01 -5.13 -10.25
CA THR A 281 5.93 -6.02 -9.09
C THR A 281 5.77 -7.49 -9.49
N ALA A 282 4.92 -7.79 -10.48
CA ALA A 282 4.79 -9.15 -11.02
C ALA A 282 6.08 -9.62 -11.72
N LEU A 283 6.81 -8.74 -12.41
CA LEU A 283 8.12 -9.09 -12.97
C LEU A 283 9.12 -9.46 -11.88
N PHE A 284 9.21 -8.66 -10.81
CA PHE A 284 10.06 -8.99 -9.66
C PHE A 284 9.66 -10.31 -9.01
N TYR A 285 8.37 -10.51 -8.80
CA TYR A 285 7.84 -11.78 -8.29
C TYR A 285 8.32 -12.96 -9.14
N ASN A 286 8.16 -12.89 -10.47
CA ASN A 286 8.52 -13.97 -11.39
C ASN A 286 10.03 -14.25 -11.43
N VAL A 287 10.86 -13.22 -11.23
CA VAL A 287 12.32 -13.39 -11.13
C VAL A 287 12.73 -14.02 -9.81
N LEU A 288 12.01 -13.69 -8.72
CA LEU A 288 12.33 -14.13 -7.36
C LEU A 288 11.75 -15.52 -7.04
N ALA A 289 10.56 -15.86 -7.51
CA ALA A 289 9.87 -17.10 -7.16
C ALA A 289 10.72 -18.37 -7.39
N PRO A 290 11.47 -18.53 -8.50
CA PRO A 290 12.37 -19.66 -8.69
C PRO A 290 13.61 -19.66 -7.80
N ARG A 291 13.98 -18.52 -7.21
CA ARG A 291 15.25 -18.32 -6.47
C ARG A 291 15.08 -18.40 -4.95
N ILE A 292 14.03 -17.79 -4.42
CA ILE A 292 13.79 -17.68 -2.97
C ILE A 292 12.55 -18.45 -2.51
N GLY A 293 11.87 -19.14 -3.43
CA GLY A 293 10.65 -19.89 -3.20
C GLY A 293 9.39 -19.08 -3.52
N ALA A 294 8.45 -19.72 -4.23
CA ALA A 294 7.14 -19.18 -4.53
C ALA A 294 6.27 -19.02 -3.27
N VAL A 295 5.33 -18.09 -3.32
CA VAL A 295 4.31 -17.96 -2.27
C VAL A 295 3.39 -19.17 -2.32
N GLN A 296 3.11 -19.75 -1.15
CA GLN A 296 2.30 -20.95 -1.02
C GLN A 296 1.03 -20.62 -0.25
N ILE A 297 -0.10 -21.05 -0.79
CA ILE A 297 -1.44 -20.83 -0.23
C ILE A 297 -2.18 -22.16 -0.13
N ARG A 298 -3.06 -22.31 0.86
CA ARG A 298 -3.97 -23.45 0.96
C ARG A 298 -5.31 -23.07 0.33
N LEU A 299 -5.69 -23.80 -0.72
CA LEU A 299 -6.97 -23.64 -1.42
C LEU A 299 -7.90 -24.80 -1.08
N GLU A 300 -9.13 -24.49 -0.68
CA GLU A 300 -10.21 -25.46 -0.43
C GLU A 300 -11.50 -25.04 -1.13
#